data_AF-A0A1I2VTR5-F1
#
_entry.id   AF-A0A1I2VTR5-F1
#
_cell.length_a   1.000
_cell.length_b   1.000
_cell.length_c   1.000
_cell.angle_alpha   90.00
_cell.angle_beta   90.00
_cell.angle_gamma   90.00
#
_symmetry.space_group_name_H-M   'P 1'
#
loop_
_entity.id
_entity.type
_entity.pdbx_description
1 polymer ?
#
loop_
_entity_poly.entity_id
_entity_poly.type
_entity_poly.pdbx_seq_one_letter_code
_entity_poly.pdbx_strand_id
1 'polypeptide(L)'
;MSTGARTLLARLAAGEVLLVTMTALSGRLFCLSPSGRAVTARLAEAAIGADLVVPAGDGLFGPAFSQTWRLRREDRADADTP
;
A
#
# COMPACT_ATOMS: atom_id res chain seq x y z
N MET A 1 -8.70 -13.02 10.94
CA MET A 1 -7.65 -12.22 10.28
C MET A 1 -6.36 -13.02 10.26
N SER A 2 -5.87 -13.41 9.08
CA SER A 2 -4.69 -14.28 8.93
C SER A 2 -3.41 -13.58 9.39
N THR A 3 -2.40 -14.33 9.86
CA THR A 3 -1.11 -13.79 10.36
C THR A 3 -0.46 -12.83 9.37
N GLY A 4 -0.49 -13.15 8.07
CA GLY A 4 0.07 -12.28 7.03
C GLY A 4 -0.60 -10.90 6.92
N ALA A 5 -1.91 -10.80 7.18
CA ALA A 5 -2.62 -9.52 7.11
C ALA A 5 -2.24 -8.63 8.31
N ARG A 6 -2.13 -9.23 9.50
CA ARG A 6 -1.59 -8.55 10.69
C ARG A 6 -0.17 -8.03 10.45
N THR A 7 0.69 -8.85 9.85
CA THR A 7 2.06 -8.43 9.54
C THR A 7 2.08 -7.28 8.53
N LEU A 8 1.29 -7.34 7.45
CA LEU A 8 1.20 -6.23 6.49
C LEU A 8 0.78 -4.93 7.18
N LEU A 9 -0.32 -4.95 7.95
CA LEU A 9 -0.81 -3.75 8.63
C LEU A 9 0.19 -3.20 9.64
N ALA A 10 0.88 -4.06 10.39
CA ALA A 10 1.93 -3.64 11.33
C ALA A 10 3.09 -2.93 10.62
N ARG A 11 3.45 -3.39 9.41
CA ARG A 11 4.50 -2.77 8.59
C ARG A 11 4.06 -1.43 8.02
N LEU A 12 2.82 -1.34 7.52
CA LEU A 12 2.27 -0.07 7.06
C LEU A 12 2.12 0.93 8.21
N ALA A 13 1.76 0.47 9.41
CA ALA A 13 1.73 1.29 10.62
C ALA A 13 3.12 1.80 11.02
N ALA A 14 4.17 0.99 10.78
CA ALA A 14 5.56 1.39 10.97
C ALA A 14 6.09 2.40 9.94
N GLY A 15 5.25 2.82 8.98
CA GLY A 15 5.58 3.83 7.97
C GLY A 15 6.02 3.25 6.63
N GLU A 16 5.99 1.93 6.44
CA GLU A 16 6.16 1.35 5.11
C GLU A 16 4.96 1.66 4.22
N VAL A 17 5.17 1.67 2.91
CA VAL A 17 4.10 1.86 1.92
C VAL A 17 3.98 0.63 1.05
N LEU A 18 2.76 0.27 0.69
CA LEU A 18 2.49 -0.77 -0.29
C LEU A 18 2.60 -0.16 -1.68
N LEU A 19 3.60 -0.58 -2.43
CA LEU A 19 3.81 -0.24 -3.83
C LEU A 19 3.14 -1.29 -4.70
N VAL A 20 2.37 -0.83 -5.69
CA VAL A 20 1.80 -1.66 -6.75
C VAL A 20 2.48 -1.27 -8.05
N THR A 21 3.11 -2.24 -8.72
CA THR A 21 3.76 -2.04 -10.02
C THR A 21 3.09 -2.90 -11.07
N MET A 22 2.62 -2.32 -12.17
CA MET A 22 2.17 -3.12 -13.31
C MET A 22 3.38 -3.61 -14.12
N THR A 23 3.39 -4.90 -14.41
CA THR A 23 4.35 -5.50 -15.33
C THR A 23 3.65 -5.94 -16.60
N ALA A 24 4.31 -5.79 -17.74
CA ALA A 24 3.76 -6.18 -19.04
C ALA A 24 3.49 -7.69 -19.16
N LEU A 25 4.15 -8.52 -18.33
CA LEU A 25 4.14 -9.98 -18.44
C LEU A 25 3.34 -10.69 -17.35
N SER A 26 3.23 -10.11 -16.14
CA SER A 26 2.70 -10.82 -14.96
C SER A 26 1.57 -10.08 -14.24
N GLY A 27 1.12 -8.95 -14.77
CA GLY A 27 0.07 -8.14 -14.14
C GLY A 27 0.59 -7.34 -12.94
N ARG A 28 -0.20 -7.30 -11.85
CA ARG A 28 0.07 -6.47 -10.67
C ARG A 28 1.07 -7.14 -9.73
N LEU A 29 2.20 -6.49 -9.49
CA LEU A 29 3.14 -6.84 -8.42
C LEU A 29 2.93 -5.94 -7.22
N PHE A 30 2.93 -6.53 -6.03
CA PHE A 30 2.77 -5.80 -4.77
C PHE A 30 4.02 -5.98 -3.92
N CYS A 31 4.60 -4.89 -3.43
CA CYS A 31 5.74 -4.94 -2.51
C CYS A 31 5.68 -3.82 -1.47
N LEU A 32 6.37 -4.01 -0.35
CA LEU A 32 6.55 -2.98 0.66
C LEU A 32 7.80 -2.17 0.35
N SER A 33 7.70 -0.85 0.46
CA SER A 33 8.83 0.08 0.38
C SER A 33 9.04 0.76 1.73
N PRO A 34 10.31 0.91 2.19
CA PRO A 34 11.56 0.65 1.48
C PRO A 34 12.09 -0.79 1.55
N SER A 35 11.46 -1.69 2.31
CA SER A 35 12.05 -3.03 2.54
C SER A 35 12.14 -3.95 1.32
N GLY A 36 11.44 -3.65 0.21
CA GLY A 36 11.39 -4.45 -1.00
C GLY A 36 10.64 -5.78 -0.83
N ARG A 37 9.95 -6.01 0.29
CA ARG A 37 9.30 -7.29 0.58
C ARG A 37 8.10 -7.50 -0.33
N ALA A 38 8.06 -8.64 -1.02
CA ALA A 38 6.91 -9.01 -1.82
C ALA A 38 5.67 -9.24 -0.93
N VAL A 39 4.53 -8.74 -1.39
CA VAL A 39 3.21 -8.96 -0.80
C VAL A 39 2.40 -9.75 -1.82
N THR A 40 1.65 -10.74 -1.38
CA THR A 40 0.82 -11.51 -2.29
C THR A 40 -0.37 -10.66 -2.76
N ALA A 41 -0.74 -10.78 -4.04
CA ALA A 41 -1.86 -10.04 -4.61
C ALA A 41 -3.15 -10.24 -3.81
N ARG A 42 -3.44 -11.48 -3.40
CA ARG A 42 -4.60 -11.80 -2.56
C ARG A 42 -4.65 -10.97 -1.28
N LEU A 43 -3.50 -10.72 -0.65
CA LEU A 43 -3.42 -10.02 0.62
C LEU A 43 -3.51 -8.50 0.44
N ALA A 44 -2.88 -7.98 -0.61
CA ALA A 44 -2.99 -6.57 -0.98
C ALA A 44 -4.43 -6.20 -1.40
N GLU A 45 -5.03 -6.98 -2.28
CA GLU A 45 -6.42 -6.78 -2.73
C GLU A 45 -7.40 -6.93 -1.57
N ALA A 46 -7.16 -7.85 -0.61
CA ALA A 46 -7.97 -7.95 0.59
C ALA A 46 -7.85 -6.72 1.49
N ALA A 47 -6.66 -6.11 1.61
CA ALA A 47 -6.49 -4.88 2.39
C ALA A 47 -7.15 -3.67 1.71
N ILE A 48 -7.07 -3.59 0.38
CA ILE A 48 -7.73 -2.56 -0.44
C ILE A 48 -9.25 -2.71 -0.36
N GLY A 49 -9.78 -3.91 -0.60
CA GLY A 49 -11.23 -4.18 -0.56
C GLY A 49 -11.83 -4.06 0.85
N ALA A 50 -11.02 -4.18 1.90
CA ALA A 50 -11.42 -3.94 3.29
C ALA A 50 -11.23 -2.47 3.74
N ASP A 51 -10.82 -1.57 2.83
CA ASP A 51 -10.64 -0.14 3.10
C ASP A 51 -9.66 0.17 4.26
N LEU A 52 -8.68 -0.73 4.45
CA LEU A 52 -7.64 -0.62 5.47
C LEU A 52 -6.45 0.23 5.01
N VAL A 53 -6.34 0.43 3.69
CA VAL A 53 -5.30 1.21 3.05
C VAL A 53 -5.93 2.22 2.11
N VAL A 54 -5.30 3.37 1.98
CA VAL A 54 -5.72 4.45 1.08
C VAL A 54 -4.62 4.76 0.07
N PRO A 55 -4.97 5.15 -1.16
CA PRO A 55 -3.99 5.58 -2.14
C PRO A 55 -3.26 6.82 -1.61
N ALA A 56 -1.93 6.80 -1.66
CA ALA A 56 -1.08 7.80 -1.01
C ALA A 56 -0.35 8.73 -2.01
N GLY A 57 -0.52 8.50 -3.31
CA GLY A 57 0.03 9.36 -4.37
C GLY A 57 0.42 8.56 -5.60
N ASP A 58 0.01 9.10 -6.74
CA ASP A 58 0.35 8.63 -8.09
C ASP A 58 1.77 9.07 -8.44
N GLY A 59 2.60 8.11 -8.87
CA GLY A 59 3.90 8.43 -9.42
C GLY A 59 3.75 9.18 -10.73
N LEU A 60 3.64 10.51 -10.69
CA LEU A 60 3.58 11.37 -11.87
C LEU A 60 4.85 11.27 -12.76
N PHE A 61 5.97 10.73 -12.24
CA PHE A 61 7.25 10.65 -12.98
C PHE A 61 8.12 9.42 -12.60
N GLY A 62 7.52 8.23 -12.45
CA GLY A 62 8.19 6.92 -12.32
C GLY A 62 7.54 5.90 -13.26
N PRO A 63 7.99 4.63 -13.39
CA PRO A 63 7.46 3.68 -14.38
C PRO A 63 5.93 3.76 -14.35
N ALA A 64 5.34 4.04 -15.51
CA ALA A 64 4.05 4.76 -15.71
C ALA A 64 2.79 4.11 -15.09
N PHE A 65 2.95 3.14 -14.19
CA PHE A 65 1.93 2.28 -13.63
C PHE A 65 2.19 1.93 -12.15
N SER A 66 2.89 2.79 -11.42
CA SER A 66 3.19 2.58 -10.00
C SER A 66 2.24 3.37 -9.09
N GLN A 67 1.35 2.67 -8.39
CA GLN A 67 0.46 3.26 -7.39
C GLN A 67 0.94 2.91 -5.99
N THR A 68 0.94 3.88 -5.07
CA THR A 68 1.29 3.64 -3.67
C THR A 68 0.06 3.69 -2.77
N TRP A 69 0.06 2.82 -1.77
CA TRP A 69 -0.98 2.70 -0.76
C TRP A 69 -0.36 2.79 0.63
N ARG A 70 -1.00 3.55 1.52
CA ARG A 70 -0.60 3.68 2.92
C ARG A 70 -1.71 3.15 3.81
N LEU A 71 -1.36 2.78 5.05
CA LEU A 71 -2.38 2.47 6.04
C LEU A 71 -3.35 3.64 6.15
N ARG A 72 -4.65 3.36 6.11
CA ARG A 72 -5.66 4.34 6.47
C ARG A 72 -5.44 4.67 7.94
N ARG A 73 -4.82 5.81 8.21
CA ARG A 73 -4.89 6.36 9.55
C ARG A 73 -6.31 6.86 9.72
N GLU A 74 -7.01 6.28 10.70
CA GLU A 74 -8.14 6.98 11.31
C GLU A 74 -7.57 8.31 11.77
N ASP A 75 -8.09 9.39 11.19
CA ASP A 75 -7.60 10.74 11.34
C ASP A 75 -7.27 11.06 12.82
N ARG A 76 -5.98 11.30 13.09
CA ARG A 76 -5.61 12.18 14.18
C ARG A 76 -5.12 13.46 13.53
N ALA A 77 -6.08 14.34 13.27
CA ALA A 77 -5.96 15.78 13.18
C ALA A 77 -4.89 16.26 12.20
N ASP A 78 -5.32 16.55 10.99
CA ASP A 78 -4.81 17.72 10.28
C ASP A 78 -5.95 18.37 9.50
N ALA A 79 -6.92 18.86 10.26
CA ALA A 79 -7.56 20.11 9.91
C ALA A 79 -6.54 21.23 10.20
N ASP A 80 -5.48 21.33 9.40
CA ASP A 80 -4.68 22.56 9.32
C ASP A 80 -5.32 23.43 8.26
N THR A 81 -6.31 24.20 8.72
CA THR A 81 -6.72 25.45 8.11
C THR A 81 -5.84 26.53 8.73
N PRO A 82 -5.13 27.32 7.91
CA PRO A 82 -5.65 28.64 7.52
C PRO A 82 -5.76 28.86 6.00
#